data_AF-A0A3M2FXS8-F1
#
_entry.id   AF-A0A3M2FXS8-F1
#
_cell.length_a   1.000
_cell.length_b   1.000
_cell.length_c   1.000
_cell.angle_alpha   90.00
_cell.angle_beta   90.00
_cell.angle_gamma   90.00
#
_symmetry.space_group_name_H-M   'P 1'
#
loop_
_entity.id
_entity.type
_entity.pdbx_description
1 polymer ?
#
loop_
_entity_poly.entity_id
_entity_poly.type
_entity_poly.pdbx_seq_one_letter_code
_entity_poly.pdbx_strand_id
1 'polypeptide(L)'
;MNWQPLQDWFLGLGAQYGVNPLLFGAIYVGAIPFFTLSLAWLVRNLRQQKPVVLPILSAGFCFVSAYLYLLIAGRNIPWWVYGVVAALIAFGSCSAVRKVRRKVAHTVER
;
A
#
# COMPACT_ATOMS: atom_id res chain seq x y z
N MET A 1 -25.94 10.22 17.63
CA MET A 1 -24.84 9.24 17.48
C MET A 1 -23.66 9.78 18.27
N ASN A 2 -23.35 9.22 19.45
CA ASN A 2 -22.32 9.75 20.33
C ASN A 2 -20.95 9.25 19.83
N TRP A 3 -20.12 10.16 19.30
CA TRP A 3 -18.81 9.84 18.69
C TRP A 3 -17.66 9.70 19.70
N GLN A 4 -17.92 9.94 20.99
CA GLN A 4 -16.94 9.90 22.07
C GLN A 4 -16.18 8.56 22.19
N PRO A 5 -16.83 7.37 22.11
CA PRO A 5 -16.12 6.09 22.24
C PRO A 5 -15.09 5.87 21.12
N LEU A 6 -15.38 6.41 19.95
CA LEU A 6 -14.54 6.27 18.76
C LEU A 6 -13.31 7.18 18.85
N GLN A 7 -13.49 8.38 19.40
CA GLN A 7 -12.39 9.32 19.68
C GLN A 7 -11.47 8.79 20.78
N ASP A 8 -12.03 8.27 21.88
CA ASP A 8 -11.25 7.70 22.98
C ASP A 8 -10.47 6.44 22.54
N TRP A 9 -11.09 5.58 21.74
CA TRP A 9 -10.40 4.43 21.15
C TRP A 9 -9.28 4.85 20.18
N PHE A 10 -9.52 5.86 19.35
CA PHE A 10 -8.55 6.37 18.38
C PHE A 10 -7.36 7.09 19.05
N LEU A 11 -7.62 7.90 20.07
CA LEU A 11 -6.60 8.56 20.88
C LEU A 11 -5.83 7.56 21.76
N GLY A 12 -6.52 6.54 22.28
CA GLY A 12 -5.92 5.44 23.06
C GLY A 12 -4.94 4.60 22.23
N LEU A 13 -5.26 4.33 20.95
CA LEU A 13 -4.34 3.66 20.02
C LEU A 13 -3.06 4.48 19.79
N GLY A 14 -3.17 5.80 19.65
CA GLY A 14 -2.01 6.68 19.52
C GLY A 14 -1.10 6.64 20.75
N ALA A 15 -1.69 6.64 21.94
CA ALA A 15 -0.96 6.51 23.21
C ALA A 15 -0.31 5.12 23.40
N GLN A 16 -0.99 4.05 22.96
CA GLN A 16 -0.54 2.67 23.14
C GLN A 16 0.58 2.28 22.17
N TYR A 17 0.56 2.80 20.93
CA TYR A 17 1.56 2.51 19.91
C TYR A 17 2.60 3.63 19.73
N GLY A 18 2.43 4.80 20.35
CA GLY A 18 3.33 5.96 20.23
C GLY A 18 3.20 6.73 18.91
N VAL A 19 2.15 6.44 18.15
CA VAL A 19 1.87 7.05 16.85
C VAL A 19 0.99 8.28 17.01
N ASN A 20 1.23 9.30 16.20
CA ASN A 20 0.40 10.51 16.20
C ASN A 20 -0.94 10.17 15.50
N PRO A 21 -2.07 10.07 16.22
CA PRO A 21 -3.32 9.56 15.67
C PRO A 21 -3.86 10.47 14.56
N LEU A 22 -3.62 11.78 14.65
CA LEU A 22 -3.97 12.75 13.59
C LEU A 22 -3.24 12.46 12.28
N LEU A 23 -1.94 12.12 12.34
CA LEU A 23 -1.14 11.85 11.15
C LEU A 23 -1.52 10.49 10.55
N PHE A 24 -1.76 9.49 11.39
CA PHE A 24 -2.28 8.19 10.96
C PHE A 24 -3.64 8.34 10.25
N GLY A 25 -4.56 9.09 10.85
CA GLY A 25 -5.86 9.40 10.27
C GLY A 25 -5.75 10.17 8.95
N ALA A 26 -4.87 11.17 8.87
CA ALA A 26 -4.63 11.95 7.65
C ALA A 26 -4.06 11.08 6.51
N ILE A 27 -3.09 10.21 6.81
CA ILE A 27 -2.52 9.28 5.82
C ILE A 27 -3.58 8.26 5.38
N TYR A 28 -4.35 7.72 6.33
CA TYR A 28 -5.41 6.76 6.02
C TYR A 28 -6.50 7.38 5.13
N VAL A 29 -7.04 8.54 5.52
CA VAL A 29 -8.07 9.25 4.76
C VAL A 29 -7.53 9.74 3.42
N GLY A 30 -6.28 10.22 3.36
CA GLY A 30 -5.62 10.63 2.13
C GLY A 30 -5.33 9.46 1.18
N ALA A 31 -5.10 8.26 1.71
CA ALA A 31 -4.88 7.06 0.91
C ALA A 31 -6.16 6.51 0.28
N ILE A 32 -7.34 6.75 0.87
CA ILE A 32 -8.64 6.30 0.33
C ILE A 32 -8.87 6.74 -1.12
N PRO A 33 -8.84 8.05 -1.48
CA PRO A 33 -9.08 8.49 -2.85
C PRO A 33 -8.02 7.93 -3.82
N PHE A 34 -6.78 7.81 -3.37
CA PHE A 34 -5.68 7.24 -4.15
C PHE A 34 -5.85 5.73 -4.40
N PHE A 35 -6.37 5.01 -3.41
CA PHE A 35 -6.68 3.59 -3.49
C PHE A 35 -7.85 3.33 -4.44
N THR A 36 -8.95 4.09 -4.33
CA THR A 36 -10.07 3.98 -5.28
C THR A 36 -9.66 4.33 -6.69
N LEU A 37 -8.79 5.33 -6.89
CA LEU A 37 -8.25 5.66 -8.21
C LEU A 37 -7.43 4.49 -8.80
N SER A 38 -6.56 3.89 -7.99
CA SER A 38 -5.76 2.72 -8.40
C SER A 38 -6.64 1.51 -8.69
N LEU A 39 -7.71 1.31 -7.92
CA LEU A 39 -8.66 0.22 -8.15
C LEU A 39 -9.47 0.45 -9.44
N ALA A 40 -9.92 1.68 -9.69
CA ALA A 40 -10.57 2.04 -10.95
C ALA A 40 -9.62 1.81 -12.15
N TRP A 41 -8.34 2.17 -11.98
CA TRP A 41 -7.31 1.93 -13.00
C TRP A 41 -7.02 0.44 -13.20
N LEU A 42 -6.99 -0.36 -12.13
CA LEU A 42 -6.88 -1.81 -12.17
C LEU A 42 -8.02 -2.44 -12.96
N VAL A 43 -9.27 -2.12 -12.61
CA VAL A 43 -10.47 -2.65 -13.27
C VAL A 43 -10.48 -2.25 -14.76
N ARG A 44 -10.07 -1.02 -15.08
CA ARG A 44 -9.94 -0.57 -16.47
C ARG A 44 -8.86 -1.36 -17.23
N ASN A 45 -7.70 -1.62 -16.63
CA ASN A 45 -6.64 -2.41 -17.27
C ASN A 45 -7.03 -3.89 -17.43
N LEU A 46 -7.74 -4.47 -16.46
CA LEU A 46 -8.30 -5.82 -16.55
C LEU A 46 -9.26 -5.94 -17.73
N ARG A 47 -10.19 -4.98 -17.88
CA ARG A 47 -11.12 -4.93 -19.02
C ARG A 47 -10.42 -4.75 -20.36
N GLN A 48 -9.27 -4.07 -20.39
CA GLN A 48 -8.49 -3.84 -21.61
C GLN A 48 -7.38 -4.87 -21.85
N GLN A 49 -7.29 -5.96 -21.07
CA GLN A 49 -6.21 -6.96 -21.15
C GLN A 49 -4.80 -6.33 -21.07
N LYS A 50 -4.68 -5.20 -20.37
CA LYS A 50 -3.45 -4.43 -20.20
C LYS A 50 -2.72 -4.86 -18.93
N PRO A 51 -1.39 -4.61 -18.83
CA PRO A 51 -0.61 -5.03 -17.67
C PRO A 51 -1.13 -4.41 -16.36
N VAL A 52 -1.72 -5.24 -15.50
CA VAL A 52 -2.31 -4.85 -14.21
C VAL A 52 -1.27 -4.59 -13.11
N VAL A 53 0.01 -4.86 -13.38
CA VAL A 53 1.03 -4.83 -12.33
C VAL A 53 1.28 -3.42 -11.77
N LEU A 54 1.23 -2.38 -12.62
CA LEU A 54 1.34 -0.98 -12.16
C LEU A 54 0.21 -0.59 -11.20
N PRO A 55 -1.08 -0.78 -11.56
CA PRO A 55 -2.16 -0.44 -10.65
C PRO A 55 -2.19 -1.31 -9.38
N ILE A 56 -1.76 -2.59 -9.44
CA ILE A 56 -1.60 -3.42 -8.23
C ILE A 56 -0.52 -2.85 -7.30
N LEU A 57 0.64 -2.47 -7.85
CA LEU A 57 1.71 -1.85 -7.07
C LEU A 57 1.26 -0.52 -6.45
N SER A 58 0.55 0.31 -7.20
CA SER A 58 0.05 1.61 -6.71
C SER A 58 -1.03 1.44 -5.64
N ALA A 59 -1.99 0.53 -5.84
CA ALA A 59 -3.01 0.20 -4.85
C ALA A 59 -2.38 -0.36 -3.57
N GLY A 60 -1.44 -1.31 -3.71
CA GLY A 60 -0.73 -1.89 -2.58
C GLY A 60 0.14 -0.88 -1.84
N PHE A 61 0.82 0.02 -2.56
CA PHE A 61 1.60 1.10 -1.94
C PHE A 61 0.71 2.07 -1.16
N CYS A 62 -0.44 2.47 -1.70
CA CYS A 62 -1.40 3.33 -0.98
C CYS A 62 -1.95 2.62 0.26
N PHE A 63 -2.27 1.33 0.14
CA PHE A 63 -2.76 0.53 1.26
C PHE A 63 -1.71 0.39 2.36
N VAL A 64 -0.46 0.14 1.99
CA VAL A 64 0.65 -0.04 2.94
C VAL A 64 1.19 1.28 3.48
N SER A 65 0.90 2.44 2.86
CA SER A 65 1.39 3.75 3.33
C SER A 65 1.03 4.04 4.79
N ALA A 66 -0.21 3.77 5.21
CA ALA A 66 -0.63 3.92 6.61
C ALA A 66 0.13 2.98 7.55
N TYR A 67 0.50 1.78 7.07
CA TYR A 67 1.29 0.81 7.80
C TYR A 67 2.79 1.14 7.81
N LEU A 68 3.31 1.83 6.79
CA LEU A 68 4.68 2.33 6.75
C LEU A 68 4.90 3.39 7.84
N TYR A 69 3.89 4.24 8.08
CA TYR A 69 3.90 5.18 9.19
C TYR A 69 3.93 4.47 10.55
N LEU A 70 3.12 3.42 10.71
CA LEU A 70 3.20 2.54 11.88
C LEU A 70 4.58 1.89 11.99
N LEU A 71 5.23 1.49 10.89
CA LEU A 71 6.57 0.89 10.88
C LEU A 71 7.65 1.80 11.48
N ILE A 72 7.52 3.10 11.24
CA ILE A 72 8.51 4.10 11.65
C ILE A 72 8.21 4.65 13.05
N ALA A 73 6.93 4.86 13.37
CA ALA A 73 6.50 5.52 14.60
C ALA A 73 5.93 4.56 15.67
N GLY A 74 5.56 3.35 15.30
CA GLY A 74 4.89 2.37 16.16
C GLY A 74 5.86 1.41 16.85
N ARG A 75 5.79 1.31 18.18
CA ARG A 75 6.38 0.16 18.91
C ARG A 75 5.39 -1.01 18.89
N ASN A 76 5.86 -2.21 18.56
CA ASN A 76 5.09 -3.47 18.66
C ASN A 76 4.03 -3.72 17.57
N ILE A 77 4.45 -3.67 16.30
CA ILE A 77 3.57 -3.86 15.15
C ILE A 77 3.34 -5.37 14.91
N PRO A 78 2.12 -5.78 14.54
CA PRO A 78 1.85 -7.15 14.12
C PRO A 78 2.73 -7.60 12.95
N TRP A 79 3.49 -8.66 13.17
CA TRP A 79 4.29 -9.45 12.23
C TRP A 79 3.68 -9.65 10.82
N TRP A 80 2.35 -9.80 10.68
CA TRP A 80 1.70 -9.94 9.37
C TRP A 80 1.88 -8.73 8.44
N VAL A 81 2.04 -7.52 9.01
CA VAL A 81 2.27 -6.28 8.24
C VAL A 81 3.59 -6.35 7.49
N TYR A 82 4.64 -6.85 8.15
CA TYR A 82 5.94 -7.07 7.53
C TYR A 82 5.85 -8.07 6.38
N GLY A 83 5.02 -9.11 6.52
CA GLY A 83 4.74 -10.07 5.45
C GLY A 83 4.11 -9.42 4.22
N VAL A 84 3.14 -8.52 4.39
CA VAL A 84 2.50 -7.80 3.28
C VAL A 84 3.48 -6.86 2.58
N VAL A 85 4.27 -6.09 3.36
CA VAL A 85 5.31 -5.20 2.82
C VAL A 85 6.35 -6.00 2.04
N ALA A 86 6.85 -7.10 2.60
CA ALA A 86 7.83 -7.98 1.95
C ALA A 86 7.26 -8.60 0.66
N ALA A 87 6.01 -9.05 0.67
CA ALA A 87 5.33 -9.54 -0.52
C ALA A 87 5.21 -8.47 -1.60
N LEU A 88 4.90 -7.22 -1.24
CA LEU A 88 4.82 -6.09 -2.17
C LEU A 88 6.18 -5.78 -2.81
N ILE A 89 7.24 -5.74 -2.00
CA ILE A 89 8.61 -5.51 -2.48
C ILE A 89 9.04 -6.65 -3.40
N ALA A 90 8.80 -7.91 -3.01
CA ALA A 90 9.09 -9.08 -3.83
C ALA A 90 8.31 -9.06 -5.15
N PHE A 91 7.01 -8.74 -5.12
CA PHE A 91 6.17 -8.68 -6.31
C PHE A 91 6.60 -7.55 -7.25
N GLY A 92 6.92 -6.37 -6.70
CA GLY A 92 7.48 -5.24 -7.45
C GLY A 92 8.80 -5.58 -8.12
N SER A 93 9.71 -6.20 -7.36
CA SER A 93 11.04 -6.59 -7.84
C SER A 93 10.95 -7.68 -8.91
N CYS A 94 10.17 -8.74 -8.68
CA CYS A 94 9.93 -9.78 -9.68
C CYS A 94 9.28 -9.23 -10.95
N SER A 95 8.36 -8.28 -10.83
CA SER A 95 7.73 -7.64 -11.99
C SER A 95 8.73 -6.80 -12.79
N ALA A 96 9.54 -5.96 -12.11
CA ALA A 96 10.57 -5.16 -12.76
C ALA A 96 11.58 -6.04 -13.49
N VAL A 97 12.09 -7.08 -12.83
CA VAL A 97 13.04 -8.05 -13.41
C VAL A 97 12.43 -8.77 -14.61
N ARG A 98 11.17 -9.22 -14.54
CA ARG A 98 10.49 -9.87 -15.67
C ARG A 98 10.33 -8.92 -16.87
N LYS A 99 10.06 -7.64 -16.63
CA LYS A 99 9.88 -6.63 -17.68
C LYS A 99 11.22 -6.27 -18.37
N VAL A 100 12.29 -6.16 -17.58
CA VAL A 100 13.65 -5.93 -18.09
C VAL A 100 14.15 -7.14 -18.87
N ARG A 101 14.00 -8.36 -18.34
CA ARG A 101 14.39 -9.60 -19.06
C ARG A 101 13.70 -9.74 -20.41
N ARG A 102 12.41 -9.40 -20.52
CA ARG A 102 11.68 -9.43 -21.80
C ARG A 102 12.16 -8.38 -22.79
N LYS A 103 12.55 -7.18 -22.32
CA LYS A 103 13.13 -6.14 -23.20
C LYS A 103 14.51 -6.52 -23.71
N VAL A 104 15.36 -7.09 -22.86
CA VAL A 104 16.71 -7.53 -23.24
C VAL A 104 16.66 -8.68 -24.24
N ALA A 105 15.74 -9.64 -24.08
CA ALA A 105 15.56 -10.73 -25.04
C ALA A 105 15.19 -10.26 -26.46
N HIS A 106 14.39 -9.18 -26.57
CA HIS A 106 14.02 -8.61 -27.87
C HIS A 106 15.14 -7.78 -28.54
N THR A 107 16.15 -7.35 -27.80
CA THR A 107 17.28 -6.57 -28.35
C THR A 107 18.40 -7.47 -28.86
N VAL A 108 18.46 -8.73 -28.42
CA VAL A 108 19.49 -9.69 -28.84
C VAL A 108 19.16 -10.37 -30.19
N GLU A 109 17.90 -10.30 -30.65
CA GLU A 109 17.45 -10.86 -31.94
C GLU A 109 17.46 -9.86 -33.12
N ARG A 110 17.97 -8.62 -32.94
CA ARG A 110 18.11 -7.65 -34.03
C ARG A 110 19.55 -7.43 -34.47
#